data_AF-A0A380BZB7-F1
#
_entry.id   AF-A0A380BZB7-F1
#
_cell.length_a   1.000
_cell.length_b   1.000
_cell.length_c   1.000
_cell.angle_alpha   90.00
_cell.angle_beta   90.00
_cell.angle_gamma   90.00
#
_symmetry.space_group_name_H-M   'P 1'
#
loop_
_entity.id
_entity.type
_entity.pdbx_description
1 polymer ?
#
loop_
_entity_poly.entity_id
_entity_poly.type
_entity_poly.pdbx_seq_one_letter_code
_entity_poly.pdbx_strand_id
1 'polypeptide(L)'
;MYRHTSKTQKNYRKSYSKVNSTSAQYEQGDVSVQCIPELRRVIEITDYDNGVPTTHTLELYKTNRIDCYRVIVDGKLWKERIGWSNILEGIRKALPRLSREW
;
A
#
# COMPACT_ATOMS: atom_id res chain seq x y z
N MET A 1 -25.14 -13.11 11.59
CA MET A 1 -25.27 -11.65 11.46
C MET A 1 -24.46 -10.98 12.56
N TYR A 2 -23.40 -10.23 12.23
CA TYR A 2 -22.53 -9.61 13.22
C TYR A 2 -23.19 -8.32 13.76
N ARG A 3 -23.36 -8.21 15.08
CA ARG A 3 -24.05 -7.10 15.73
C ARG A 3 -23.07 -5.93 15.93
N HIS A 4 -23.17 -4.92 15.08
CA HIS A 4 -22.43 -3.67 15.28
C HIS A 4 -22.90 -3.00 16.58
N THR A 5 -21.96 -2.74 17.50
CA THR A 5 -22.24 -2.01 18.73
C THR A 5 -21.99 -0.52 18.52
N SER A 6 -22.77 0.33 19.20
CA SER A 6 -22.66 1.80 19.12
C SER A 6 -21.25 2.31 19.46
N LYS A 7 -20.50 1.57 20.29
CA LYS A 7 -19.08 1.84 20.60
C LYS A 7 -18.18 1.65 19.38
N THR A 8 -18.35 0.57 18.61
CA THR A 8 -17.59 0.32 17.38
C THR A 8 -17.79 1.44 16.36
N GLN A 9 -19.04 1.88 16.17
CA GLN A 9 -19.38 2.96 15.24
C GLN A 9 -18.79 4.32 15.65
N LYS A 10 -18.77 4.62 16.95
CA LYS A 10 -18.16 5.85 17.50
C LYS A 10 -16.64 5.87 17.33
N ASN A 11 -15.98 4.73 17.50
CA ASN A 11 -14.53 4.60 17.28
C ASN A 11 -14.18 4.77 15.80
N TYR A 12 -14.97 4.19 14.90
CA TYR A 12 -14.82 4.39 13.45
C TYR A 12 -14.96 5.88 13.09
N ARG A 13 -15.99 6.57 13.60
CA ARG A 13 -16.19 8.00 13.32
C ARG A 13 -15.03 8.89 13.82
N LYS A 14 -14.39 8.52 14.93
CA LYS A 14 -13.21 9.22 15.49
C LYS A 14 -11.94 9.04 14.65
N SER A 15 -11.75 7.89 13.99
CA SER A 15 -10.54 7.66 13.18
C SER A 15 -10.56 8.50 11.90
N TYR A 16 -11.71 8.62 11.23
CA TYR A 16 -11.84 9.47 10.03
C TYR A 16 -11.72 10.98 10.33
N SER A 17 -12.23 11.45 11.48
CA SER A 17 -12.10 12.87 11.83
C SER A 17 -10.66 13.31 12.09
N LYS A 18 -9.80 12.40 12.57
CA LYS A 18 -8.38 12.70 12.87
C LYS A 18 -7.53 12.79 11.59
N VAL A 19 -7.86 12.00 10.57
CA VAL A 19 -7.20 12.07 9.25
C VAL A 19 -7.56 13.38 8.55
N ASN A 20 -8.82 13.82 8.64
CA ASN A 20 -9.25 15.10 8.06
C ASN A 20 -8.56 16.33 8.67
N SER A 21 -8.26 16.32 9.98
CA SER A 21 -7.52 17.42 10.62
C SER A 21 -6.05 17.51 10.19
N THR A 22 -5.41 16.38 9.88
CA THR A 22 -4.01 16.37 9.41
C THR A 22 -3.93 16.75 7.92
N SER A 23 -4.91 16.38 7.11
CA SER A 23 -4.99 16.81 5.70
C SER A 23 -5.36 18.28 5.53
N ALA A 24 -6.14 18.85 6.46
CA ALA A 24 -6.51 20.28 6.44
C ALA A 24 -5.32 21.22 6.75
N GLN A 25 -4.18 20.71 7.21
CA GLN A 25 -2.98 21.51 7.43
C GLN A 25 -2.15 21.74 6.15
N TYR A 26 -2.51 21.10 5.02
CA TYR A 26 -1.81 21.21 3.74
C TYR A 26 -2.47 22.19 2.75
N GLU A 27 -3.23 23.16 3.24
CA GLU A 27 -3.80 24.19 2.37
C GLU A 27 -3.28 25.57 2.76
N GLN A 28 -2.18 25.97 2.13
CA GLN A 28 -1.88 27.34 1.67
C GLN A 28 -0.43 27.41 1.19
N GLY A 29 -0.20 26.87 0.00
CA GLY A 29 1.01 27.08 -0.78
C GLY A 29 0.61 27.01 -2.24
N ASP A 30 0.94 28.03 -3.02
CA ASP A 30 0.70 28.20 -4.45
C ASP A 30 0.54 26.85 -5.20
N VAL A 31 -0.70 26.51 -5.56
CA VAL A 31 -1.06 25.16 -6.03
C VAL A 31 -0.65 25.03 -7.49
N SER A 32 0.65 24.88 -7.72
CA SER A 32 1.10 24.12 -8.89
C SER A 32 0.43 22.74 -8.79
N VAL A 33 -0.45 22.44 -9.75
CA VAL A 33 -1.11 21.12 -9.82
C VAL A 33 0.02 20.11 -9.98
N GLN A 34 0.40 19.47 -8.87
CA GLN A 34 1.52 18.55 -8.86
C GLN A 34 1.13 17.35 -9.73
N CYS A 35 1.67 17.30 -10.94
CA CYS A 35 1.37 16.23 -11.88
C CYS A 35 1.91 14.92 -11.30
N ILE A 36 1.00 14.10 -10.76
CA ILE A 36 1.36 12.80 -10.20
C ILE A 36 1.87 11.92 -11.35
N PRO A 37 3.10 11.38 -11.26
CA PRO A 37 3.70 10.58 -12.32
C PRO A 37 2.92 9.29 -12.53
N GLU A 38 3.06 8.72 -13.75
CA GLU A 38 2.40 7.47 -14.12
C GLU A 38 2.95 6.29 -13.31
N LEU A 39 4.27 6.11 -13.30
CA LEU A 39 4.93 5.23 -12.34
C LEU A 39 5.11 5.98 -11.01
N ARG A 40 4.43 5.54 -9.96
CA ARG A 40 4.43 6.26 -8.68
C ARG A 40 5.46 5.75 -7.71
N ARG A 41 5.69 4.44 -7.68
CA ARG A 41 6.67 3.79 -6.80
C ARG A 41 7.18 2.52 -7.46
N VAL A 42 8.38 2.13 -7.07
CA VAL A 42 8.94 0.80 -7.29
C VAL A 42 9.31 0.24 -5.93
N ILE A 43 8.96 -1.02 -5.69
CA ILE A 43 9.43 -1.77 -4.53
C ILE A 43 10.29 -2.89 -5.07
N GLU A 44 11.57 -2.88 -4.72
CA GLU A 44 12.50 -3.95 -5.05
C GLU A 44 12.81 -4.71 -3.76
N ILE A 45 12.66 -6.03 -3.81
CA ILE A 45 12.93 -6.92 -2.68
C ILE A 45 13.91 -7.96 -3.17
N THR A 46 15.11 -7.98 -2.60
CA THR A 46 16.06 -9.07 -2.83
C THR A 46 16.05 -9.98 -1.61
N ASP A 47 15.59 -11.20 -1.83
CA ASP A 47 15.53 -12.27 -0.84
C ASP A 47 16.81 -13.13 -0.91
N TYR A 48 17.38 -13.45 0.26
CA TYR A 48 18.58 -14.29 0.40
C TYR A 48 18.29 -15.59 1.15
N ASP A 49 17.04 -15.82 1.56
CA ASP A 49 16.63 -16.90 2.45
C ASP A 49 16.94 -18.31 1.89
N ASN A 50 17.05 -18.45 0.57
CA ASN A 50 17.38 -19.72 -0.10
C ASN A 50 18.88 -19.89 -0.41
N GLY A 51 19.74 -19.01 0.13
CA GLY A 51 21.19 -19.00 -0.15
C GLY A 51 21.57 -18.46 -1.54
N VAL A 52 20.60 -18.18 -2.41
CA VAL A 52 20.78 -17.52 -3.71
C VAL A 52 19.92 -16.25 -3.73
N PRO A 53 20.49 -15.08 -4.07
CA PRO A 53 19.73 -13.84 -4.16
C PRO A 53 18.64 -13.93 -5.22
N THR A 54 17.40 -13.70 -4.82
CA THR A 54 16.23 -13.64 -5.70
C THR A 54 15.59 -12.26 -5.57
N THR A 55 15.58 -11.49 -6.65
CA THR A 55 15.01 -10.14 -6.66
C THR A 55 13.61 -10.13 -7.27
N HIS A 56 12.66 -9.57 -6.54
CA HIS A 56 11.30 -9.28 -7.00
C HIS A 56 11.10 -7.77 -7.12
N THR A 57 10.59 -7.33 -8.27
CA THR A 57 10.31 -5.92 -8.55
C THR A 57 8.82 -5.72 -8.68
N LEU A 58 8.26 -4.84 -7.86
CA LEU A 58 6.88 -4.40 -7.93
C LEU A 58 6.82 -2.96 -8.42
N GLU A 59 6.27 -2.74 -9.60
CA GLU A 59 6.02 -1.42 -10.17
C GLU A 59 4.57 -1.00 -9.86
N LEU A 60 4.41 0.16 -9.23
CA LEU A 60 3.14 0.69 -8.77
C LEU A 60 2.75 1.90 -9.62
N TYR A 61 1.87 1.67 -10.59
CA TYR A 61 1.35 2.69 -11.48
C TYR A 61 0.15 3.42 -10.89
N LYS A 62 -0.01 4.67 -11.34
CA LYS A 62 -1.10 5.56 -10.97
C LYS A 62 -2.44 4.95 -11.35
N THR A 63 -3.45 5.24 -10.53
CA THR A 63 -4.85 4.97 -10.85
C THR A 63 -5.68 6.21 -10.56
N ASN A 64 -6.99 6.14 -10.77
CA ASN A 64 -7.92 7.21 -10.42
C ASN A 64 -7.98 7.56 -8.91
N ARG A 65 -7.44 6.70 -8.03
CA ARG A 65 -7.45 6.91 -6.58
C ARG A 65 -6.02 6.95 -6.05
N ILE A 66 -5.67 8.00 -5.31
CA ILE A 66 -4.28 8.30 -4.92
C ILE A 66 -3.65 7.29 -3.95
N ASP A 67 -4.42 6.48 -3.25
CA ASP A 67 -3.92 5.41 -2.36
C ASP A 67 -3.93 4.02 -3.01
N CYS A 68 -4.34 3.93 -4.28
CA CYS A 68 -4.44 2.69 -5.05
C CYS A 68 -3.52 2.70 -6.27
N TYR A 69 -3.07 1.51 -6.65
CA TYR A 69 -2.09 1.31 -7.70
C TYR A 69 -2.50 0.18 -8.64
N ARG A 70 -2.13 0.31 -9.91
CA ARG A 70 -2.01 -0.81 -10.84
C ARG A 70 -0.63 -1.39 -10.63
N VAL A 71 -0.56 -2.68 -10.30
CA VAL A 71 0.70 -3.30 -9.85
C VAL A 71 1.17 -4.35 -10.84
N ILE A 72 2.39 -4.18 -11.31
CA ILE A 72 3.14 -5.14 -12.12
C ILE A 72 4.23 -5.74 -11.23
N VAL A 73 4.35 -7.07 -11.21
CA VAL A 73 5.35 -7.81 -10.45
C VAL A 73 6.19 -8.61 -11.43
N ASP A 74 7.50 -8.37 -11.45
CA ASP A 74 8.45 -9.02 -12.37
C ASP A 74 7.96 -9.00 -13.83
N GLY A 75 7.46 -7.84 -14.27
CA GLY A 75 6.91 -7.63 -15.61
C GLY A 75 5.50 -8.18 -15.84
N LYS A 76 4.87 -8.85 -14.87
CA LYS A 76 3.53 -9.43 -14.98
C LYS A 76 2.50 -8.63 -14.20
N LEU A 77 1.36 -8.34 -14.84
CA LEU A 77 0.25 -7.68 -14.15
C LEU A 77 -0.26 -8.56 -13.01
N TRP A 78 -0.17 -8.06 -11.78
CA TRP A 78 -0.70 -8.74 -10.61
C TRP A 78 -2.13 -8.31 -10.31
N LYS A 79 -2.37 -6.99 -10.24
CA LYS A 79 -3.72 -6.41 -10.05
C LYS A 79 -3.83 -5.06 -10.75
N GLU A 80 -4.97 -4.85 -11.42
CA GLU A 80 -5.33 -3.57 -12.04
C GLU A 80 -5.52 -2.44 -11.03
N ARG A 81 -6.01 -2.76 -9.82
CA ARG A 81 -6.25 -1.77 -8.77
C ARG A 81 -6.16 -2.43 -7.39
N ILE A 82 -5.17 -2.03 -6.61
CA ILE A 82 -4.96 -2.53 -5.25
C ILE A 82 -4.44 -1.42 -4.34
N GLY A 83 -4.96 -1.36 -3.12
CA GLY A 83 -4.54 -0.39 -2.12
C GLY A 83 -3.22 -0.79 -1.45
N TRP A 84 -2.48 0.20 -0.93
CA TRP A 84 -1.18 0.00 -0.29
C TRP A 84 -1.15 -1.13 0.77
N SER A 85 -2.15 -1.19 1.65
CA SER A 85 -2.20 -2.23 2.70
C SER A 85 -2.27 -3.65 2.14
N ASN A 86 -2.99 -3.85 1.03
CA ASN A 86 -3.12 -5.16 0.40
C ASN A 86 -1.85 -5.53 -0.39
N ILE A 87 -1.12 -4.54 -0.91
CA ILE A 87 0.21 -4.76 -1.50
C ILE A 87 1.16 -5.30 -0.43
N LEU A 88 1.23 -4.62 0.73
CA LEU A 88 2.05 -5.06 1.86
C LEU A 88 1.64 -6.45 2.37
N GLU A 89 0.33 -6.73 2.42
CA GLU A 89 -0.16 -8.06 2.78
C GLU A 89 0.28 -9.14 1.77
N GLY A 90 0.23 -8.83 0.47
CA GLY A 90 0.68 -9.75 -0.57
C GLY A 90 2.18 -10.02 -0.50
N ILE A 91 3.00 -8.98 -0.31
CA ILE A 91 4.44 -9.11 -0.07
C ILE A 91 4.69 -10.04 1.14
N ARG A 92 4.02 -9.76 2.26
CA ARG A 92 4.13 -10.60 3.48
C ARG A 92 3.76 -12.07 3.24
N LYS A 93 2.82 -12.35 2.34
CA LYS A 93 2.43 -13.73 2.00
C LYS A 93 3.38 -14.38 1.00
N ALA A 94 4.01 -13.59 0.14
CA ALA A 94 4.96 -14.08 -0.86
C ALA A 94 6.33 -14.42 -0.26
N LEU A 95 6.71 -13.77 0.85
CA LEU A 95 7.95 -14.03 1.59
C LEU A 95 7.65 -14.94 2.79
N PRO A 96 7.78 -16.29 2.64
CA PRO A 96 7.45 -17.22 3.72
C PRO A 96 8.38 -17.05 4.91
N ARG A 97 7.86 -17.32 6.11
CA ARG A 97 8.71 -17.35 7.32
C ARG A 97 9.49 -18.65 7.34
N LEU A 98 10.81 -18.58 7.28
CA LEU A 98 11.65 -19.74 7.53
C LEU A 98 11.76 -20.03 9.04
N SER A 99 11.96 -21.31 9.37
CA SER A 99 12.29 -21.73 10.74
C SER A 99 13.64 -21.16 11.13
N ARG A 100 13.80 -20.78 12.39
CA ARG A 100 15.08 -20.30 12.93
C ARG A 100 16.15 -21.38 12.76
N GLU A 101 17.33 -21.00 12.32
CA GLU A 101 18.52 -21.84 12.39
C GLU A 101 18.78 -22.22 13.86
N TRP A 102 19.09 -23.49 14.11
CA TRP A 102 19.38 -24.04 15.44
C TRP A 102 20.84 -23.85 15.81
#